data_AF-A0A9C8KB30-F1
#
_entry.id   AF-A0A9C8KB30-F1
#
_cell.length_a   1.000
_cell.length_b   1.000
_cell.length_c   1.000
_cell.angle_alpha   90.00
_cell.angle_beta   90.00
_cell.angle_gamma   90.00
#
_symmetry.space_group_name_H-M   'P 1'
#
loop_
_entity.id
_entity.type
_entity.pdbx_description
1 polymer ?
#
loop_
_entity_poly.entity_id
_entity_poly.type
_entity_poly.pdbx_seq_one_letter_code
_entity_poly.pdbx_strand_id
1 'polypeptide(L)'
;MTINYIVQIIFLMLVPLFITAQNIPKTYVAHNTTESIHIDGIASETSWKNVSWSSDFMDIEGSKKPLYRTRMKMIWDAEYLYFYAQMEEPHIWGTLKQRDTIIFYNNDFEIFIDPDGDTHNYM
;
A
#
# COMPACT_ATOMS: atom_id res chain seq x y z
N MET A 1 -17.45 55.73 4.61
CA MET A 1 -17.62 54.48 5.40
C MET A 1 -18.17 53.30 4.56
N THR A 2 -18.17 53.39 3.22
CA THR A 2 -18.76 52.38 2.31
C THR A 2 -17.74 51.72 1.36
N ILE A 3 -16.52 52.26 1.25
CA ILE A 3 -15.46 51.73 0.36
C ILE A 3 -14.73 50.52 0.97
N ASN A 4 -14.63 50.45 2.30
CA ASN A 4 -13.91 49.36 2.99
C ASN A 4 -14.63 48.01 2.92
N TYR A 5 -15.96 48.00 2.75
CA TYR A 5 -16.75 46.77 2.65
C TYR A 5 -16.60 46.11 1.27
N ILE A 6 -16.42 46.89 0.20
CA ILE A 6 -16.27 46.35 -1.17
C ILE A 6 -14.91 45.66 -1.33
N VAL A 7 -13.84 46.22 -0.72
CA VAL A 7 -12.50 45.61 -0.72
C VAL A 7 -12.47 44.30 0.09
N GLN A 8 -13.21 44.22 1.21
CA GLN A 8 -13.34 42.99 1.98
C GLN A 8 -14.12 41.88 1.25
N ILE A 9 -15.15 42.23 0.47
CA ILE A 9 -15.93 41.25 -0.30
C ILE A 9 -15.12 40.66 -1.45
N ILE A 10 -14.25 41.45 -2.09
CA ILE A 10 -13.36 40.97 -3.17
C ILE A 10 -12.28 40.02 -2.64
N PHE A 11 -11.78 40.24 -1.41
CA PHE A 11 -10.80 39.35 -0.77
C PHE A 11 -11.39 37.96 -0.44
N LEU A 12 -12.70 37.87 -0.19
CA LEU A 12 -13.42 36.63 0.06
C LEU A 12 -13.76 35.83 -1.22
N MET A 13 -13.72 36.44 -2.41
CA MET A 13 -13.98 35.75 -3.68
C MET A 13 -12.71 35.34 -4.44
N LEU A 14 -11.52 35.75 -3.99
CA LEU A 14 -10.24 35.53 -4.68
C LEU A 14 -9.33 34.47 -4.01
N VAL A 15 -9.84 33.70 -3.06
CA VAL A 15 -9.19 32.46 -2.65
C VAL A 15 -9.87 31.31 -3.41
N PRO A 16 -9.51 31.04 -4.67
CA PRO A 16 -9.89 29.76 -5.24
C PRO A 16 -9.25 28.69 -4.38
N LEU A 17 -10.09 27.73 -3.99
CA LEU A 17 -9.74 26.48 -3.36
C LEU A 17 -8.45 25.90 -3.98
N PHE A 18 -7.32 26.12 -3.33
CA PHE A 18 -6.21 25.17 -3.39
C PHE A 18 -6.36 24.22 -2.21
N ILE A 19 -7.51 23.55 -2.14
CA ILE A 19 -7.57 22.25 -1.50
C ILE A 19 -7.00 21.31 -2.55
N THR A 20 -5.68 21.18 -2.61
CA THR A 20 -5.09 19.95 -3.16
C THR A 20 -5.45 18.86 -2.18
N ALA A 21 -6.66 18.34 -2.34
CA ALA A 21 -7.14 17.18 -1.62
C ALA A 21 -6.09 16.08 -1.82
N GLN A 22 -5.65 15.53 -0.70
CA GLN A 22 -4.73 14.40 -0.60
C GLN A 22 -4.96 13.39 -1.74
N ASN A 23 -3.88 12.90 -2.36
CA ASN A 23 -4.00 11.89 -3.43
C ASN A 23 -4.89 10.74 -2.94
N ILE A 24 -5.88 10.36 -3.75
CA ILE A 24 -6.77 9.23 -3.42
C ILE A 24 -5.88 7.98 -3.26
N PRO A 25 -5.92 7.31 -2.09
CA PRO A 25 -5.13 6.11 -1.88
C PRO A 25 -5.46 5.03 -2.91
N LYS A 26 -4.46 4.24 -3.30
CA LYS A 26 -4.70 3.06 -4.12
C LYS A 26 -5.52 2.05 -3.32
N THR A 27 -6.49 1.43 -3.96
CA THR A 27 -7.36 0.40 -3.35
C THR A 27 -7.14 -0.96 -4.01
N TYR A 28 -7.32 -2.03 -3.25
CA TYR A 28 -7.29 -3.41 -3.75
C TYR A 28 -8.46 -4.20 -3.15
N VAL A 29 -9.11 -5.04 -3.95
CA VAL A 29 -10.19 -5.91 -3.49
C VAL A 29 -9.61 -7.30 -3.24
N ALA A 30 -9.51 -7.69 -1.97
CA ALA A 30 -9.14 -9.06 -1.60
C ALA A 30 -10.37 -9.96 -1.69
N HIS A 31 -10.30 -10.98 -2.57
CA HIS A 31 -11.40 -11.91 -2.75
C HIS A 31 -11.35 -13.02 -1.70
N ASN A 32 -12.52 -13.44 -1.22
CA ASN A 32 -12.64 -14.59 -0.35
C ASN A 32 -12.33 -15.88 -1.12
N THR A 33 -11.71 -16.86 -0.45
CA THR A 33 -11.51 -18.20 -0.98
C THR A 33 -11.98 -19.28 -0.01
N THR A 34 -12.36 -20.43 -0.56
CA THR A 34 -12.63 -21.68 0.16
C THR A 34 -11.57 -22.76 -0.14
N GLU A 35 -10.61 -22.45 -1.01
CA GLU A 35 -9.47 -23.33 -1.32
C GLU A 35 -8.42 -23.19 -0.22
N SER A 36 -7.89 -24.31 0.26
CA SER A 36 -6.75 -24.29 1.19
C SER A 36 -5.54 -23.70 0.49
N ILE A 37 -4.91 -22.69 1.10
CA ILE A 37 -3.70 -22.06 0.55
C ILE A 37 -2.46 -22.66 1.21
N HIS A 38 -1.50 -23.12 0.40
CA HIS A 38 -0.23 -23.62 0.90
C HIS A 38 0.83 -22.51 0.89
N ILE A 39 1.49 -22.28 2.04
CA ILE A 39 2.49 -21.21 2.17
C ILE A 39 3.88 -21.75 1.81
N ASP A 40 4.13 -21.92 0.52
CA ASP A 40 5.40 -22.40 -0.05
C ASP A 40 6.11 -21.37 -0.95
N GLY A 41 5.50 -20.20 -1.16
CA GLY A 41 6.01 -19.16 -2.04
C GLY A 41 5.66 -19.35 -3.52
N ILE A 42 4.80 -20.31 -3.87
CA ILE A 42 4.38 -20.60 -5.25
C ILE A 42 2.88 -20.35 -5.39
N ALA A 43 2.48 -19.38 -6.22
CA ALA A 43 1.07 -19.07 -6.49
C ALA A 43 0.42 -20.03 -7.51
N SER A 44 0.42 -21.33 -7.22
CA SER A 44 -0.08 -22.37 -8.15
C SER A 44 -1.58 -22.66 -8.00
N GLU A 45 -2.17 -22.32 -6.86
CA GLU A 45 -3.57 -22.51 -6.49
C GLU A 45 -4.51 -21.75 -7.43
N THR A 46 -5.73 -22.26 -7.57
CA THR A 46 -6.72 -21.68 -8.48
C THR A 46 -7.15 -20.29 -8.02
N SER A 47 -7.24 -20.09 -6.71
CA SER A 47 -7.56 -18.81 -6.07
C SER A 47 -6.60 -17.71 -6.48
N TRP A 48 -5.29 -18.00 -6.50
CA TRP A 48 -4.29 -17.02 -6.94
C TRP A 48 -4.41 -16.68 -8.41
N LYS A 49 -4.77 -17.64 -9.27
CA LYS A 49 -4.94 -17.41 -10.71
C LYS A 49 -6.15 -16.53 -11.02
N ASN A 50 -7.18 -16.58 -10.17
CA ASN A 50 -8.45 -15.87 -10.37
C ASN A 50 -8.47 -14.44 -9.83
N VAL A 51 -7.42 -14.00 -9.12
CA VAL A 51 -7.34 -12.62 -8.62
C VAL A 51 -6.32 -11.79 -9.40
N SER A 52 -6.65 -10.51 -9.55
CA SER A 52 -5.82 -9.55 -10.27
C SER A 52 -4.61 -9.14 -9.43
N TRP A 53 -3.50 -8.81 -10.10
CA TRP A 53 -2.37 -8.16 -9.44
C TRP A 53 -2.75 -6.75 -8.98
N SER A 54 -2.10 -6.27 -7.92
CA SER A 54 -2.08 -4.85 -7.57
C SER A 54 -1.46 -4.02 -8.71
N SER A 55 -1.64 -2.71 -8.68
CA SER A 55 -0.73 -1.83 -9.41
C SER A 55 0.71 -2.06 -8.94
N ASP A 56 1.69 -1.74 -9.78
CA ASP A 56 3.08 -1.76 -9.38
C ASP A 56 3.32 -0.79 -8.20
N PHE A 57 4.21 -1.19 -7.30
CA PHE A 57 4.65 -0.38 -6.17
C PHE A 57 5.46 0.81 -6.68
N MET A 58 5.46 1.89 -5.89
CA MET A 58 6.16 3.12 -6.20
C MET A 58 7.20 3.41 -5.13
N ASP A 59 8.14 4.29 -5.44
CA ASP A 59 9.11 4.75 -4.46
C ASP A 59 8.39 5.48 -3.33
N ILE A 60 8.84 5.29 -2.09
CA ILE A 60 8.26 5.96 -0.92
C ILE A 60 8.44 7.48 -0.97
N GLU A 61 9.42 7.97 -1.74
CA GLU A 61 9.60 9.39 -2.08
C GLU A 61 8.62 9.89 -3.16
N GLY A 62 7.76 9.00 -3.68
CA GLY A 62 6.58 9.27 -4.50
C GLY A 62 6.85 9.58 -5.98
N SER A 63 7.79 10.46 -6.28
CA SER A 63 8.03 10.94 -7.66
C SER A 63 8.83 9.96 -8.53
N LYS A 64 9.50 9.00 -7.91
CA LYS A 64 10.40 8.06 -8.58
C LYS A 64 9.71 6.72 -8.84
N LYS A 65 10.02 6.12 -9.98
CA LYS A 65 9.67 4.74 -10.26
C LYS A 65 10.82 3.85 -9.74
N PRO A 66 10.54 2.82 -8.92
CA PRO A 66 11.55 1.84 -8.55
C PRO A 66 12.16 1.18 -9.79
N LEU A 67 13.46 0.88 -9.71
CA LEU A 67 14.18 0.22 -10.81
C LEU A 67 13.62 -1.17 -11.09
N TYR A 68 13.33 -1.92 -10.03
CA TYR A 68 12.82 -3.27 -10.11
C TYR A 68 11.33 -3.31 -9.76
N ARG A 69 10.62 -4.22 -10.42
CA ARG A 69 9.17 -4.31 -10.27
C ARG A 69 8.79 -5.04 -8.98
N THR A 70 7.88 -4.43 -8.23
CA THR A 70 7.19 -5.06 -7.10
C THR A 70 5.67 -4.95 -7.25
N ARG A 71 4.95 -6.05 -7.02
CA ARG A 71 3.48 -6.13 -7.06
C ARG A 71 2.99 -7.24 -6.12
N MET A 72 1.72 -7.18 -5.74
CA MET A 72 1.13 -8.17 -4.83
C MET A 72 -0.26 -8.65 -5.27
N LYS A 73 -0.68 -9.78 -4.69
CA LYS A 73 -2.06 -10.27 -4.67
C LYS A 73 -2.48 -10.48 -3.23
N MET A 74 -3.78 -10.36 -2.97
CA MET A 74 -4.36 -10.59 -1.65
C MET A 74 -5.66 -11.37 -1.78
N ILE A 75 -5.82 -12.38 -0.92
CA ILE A 75 -7.06 -13.17 -0.75
C ILE A 75 -7.25 -13.43 0.74
N TRP A 76 -8.43 -13.88 1.13
CA TRP A 76 -8.71 -14.18 2.54
C TRP A 76 -9.66 -15.37 2.69
N ASP A 77 -9.64 -16.02 3.84
CA ASP A 77 -10.63 -17.00 4.27
C ASP A 77 -11.09 -16.72 5.70
N ALA A 78 -11.81 -17.66 6.32
CA ALA A 78 -12.35 -17.46 7.67
C ALA A 78 -11.27 -17.28 8.76
N GLU A 79 -10.03 -17.67 8.51
CA GLU A 79 -8.94 -17.69 9.49
C GLU A 79 -7.80 -16.71 9.15
N TYR A 80 -7.49 -16.51 7.87
CA TYR A 80 -6.29 -15.81 7.44
C TYR A 80 -6.54 -14.77 6.34
N LEU A 81 -5.69 -13.73 6.37
CA LEU A 81 -5.45 -12.83 5.26
C LEU A 81 -4.13 -13.23 4.59
N TYR A 82 -4.18 -13.60 3.31
CA TYR A 82 -3.03 -14.09 2.56
C TYR A 82 -2.47 -13.02 1.63
N PHE A 83 -1.15 -12.94 1.58
CA PHE A 83 -0.43 -12.03 0.70
C PHE A 83 0.53 -12.83 -0.19
N TYR A 84 0.52 -12.54 -1.48
CA TYR A 84 1.53 -13.05 -2.42
C TYR A 84 2.22 -11.88 -3.10
N ALA A 85 3.47 -11.62 -2.70
CA ALA A 85 4.30 -10.57 -3.29
C ALA A 85 5.25 -11.17 -4.33
N GLN A 86 5.39 -10.48 -5.47
CA GLN A 86 6.39 -10.77 -6.47
C GLN A 86 7.29 -9.55 -6.64
N MET A 87 8.59 -9.79 -6.50
CA MET A 87 9.64 -8.77 -6.49
C MET A 87 10.78 -9.23 -7.40
N GLU A 88 11.34 -8.31 -8.16
CA GLU A 88 12.61 -8.48 -8.85
C GLU A 88 13.72 -7.87 -7.99
N GLU A 89 14.80 -8.60 -7.73
CA GLU A 89 15.98 -8.08 -7.03
C GLU A 89 17.20 -8.94 -7.36
N PRO A 90 18.22 -8.41 -8.06
CA PRO A 90 19.43 -9.17 -8.39
C PRO A 90 20.37 -9.40 -7.20
N HIS A 91 20.25 -8.63 -6.12
CA HIS A 91 21.11 -8.72 -4.94
C HIS A 91 20.29 -9.01 -3.68
N ILE A 92 20.06 -10.30 -3.43
CA ILE A 92 19.30 -10.80 -2.29
C ILE A 92 20.23 -11.23 -1.15
N TRP A 93 19.95 -10.77 0.06
CA TRP A 93 20.56 -11.20 1.31
C TRP A 93 19.49 -11.60 2.33
N GLY A 94 19.67 -12.79 2.93
CA GLY A 94 18.84 -13.32 4.02
C GLY A 94 19.71 -14.02 5.06
N THR A 95 20.67 -13.29 5.62
CA THR A 95 21.68 -13.81 6.56
C THR A 95 21.26 -13.69 8.02
N LEU A 96 20.29 -12.82 8.31
CA LEU A 96 19.72 -12.62 9.63
C LEU A 96 18.82 -13.82 10.02
N LYS A 97 19.10 -14.45 11.16
CA LYS A 97 18.40 -15.68 11.62
C LYS A 97 17.56 -15.48 12.89
N GLN A 98 17.85 -14.45 13.66
CA GLN A 98 17.16 -14.18 14.91
C GLN A 98 15.87 -13.43 14.62
N ARG A 99 14.75 -13.95 15.13
CA ARG A 99 13.46 -13.25 15.09
C ARG A 99 13.58 -11.90 15.81
N ASP A 100 12.91 -10.88 15.27
CA ASP A 100 12.86 -9.52 15.82
C ASP A 100 14.24 -8.84 15.90
N THR A 101 15.14 -9.19 14.97
CA THR A 101 16.39 -8.46 14.75
C THR A 101 16.18 -7.23 13.87
N ILE A 102 17.19 -6.37 13.80
CA ILE A 102 17.18 -5.17 12.96
C ILE A 102 17.21 -5.58 11.48
N ILE A 103 16.03 -5.58 10.83
CA ILE A 103 15.84 -6.22 9.53
C ILE A 103 16.39 -5.42 8.34
N PHE A 104 16.47 -4.08 8.43
CA PHE A 104 16.89 -3.20 7.34
C PHE A 104 18.33 -3.42 6.83
N TYR A 105 19.12 -4.28 7.51
CA TYR A 105 20.42 -4.73 7.01
C TYR A 105 20.34 -5.84 5.94
N ASN A 106 19.16 -6.40 5.68
CA ASN A 106 18.86 -7.39 4.64
C ASN A 106 17.70 -6.89 3.77
N ASN A 107 17.40 -7.59 2.68
CA ASN A 107 16.19 -7.31 1.92
C ASN A 107 14.97 -7.77 2.70
N ASP A 108 13.96 -6.93 2.77
CA ASP A 108 12.70 -7.22 3.43
C ASP A 108 11.49 -6.71 2.63
N PHE A 109 10.33 -7.22 3.03
CA PHE A 109 9.03 -6.79 2.52
C PHE A 109 8.11 -6.64 3.74
N GLU A 110 7.74 -5.40 4.02
CA GLU A 110 6.96 -5.04 5.20
C GLU A 110 5.47 -4.91 4.84
N ILE A 111 4.61 -5.40 5.72
CA ILE A 111 3.15 -5.28 5.62
C ILE A 111 2.68 -4.58 6.88
N PHE A 112 1.97 -3.47 6.70
CA PHE A 112 1.33 -2.73 7.78
C PHE A 112 -0.19 -2.83 7.64
N ILE A 113 -0.87 -3.20 8.72
CA ILE A 113 -2.32 -3.40 8.74
C ILE A 113 -2.93 -2.58 9.87
N ASP A 114 -3.88 -1.74 9.52
CA ASP A 114 -4.80 -1.06 10.43
C ASP A 114 -6.20 -1.69 10.26
N PRO A 115 -6.60 -2.64 11.13
CA PRO A 115 -7.82 -3.41 10.93
C PRO A 115 -9.11 -2.62 11.18
N ASP A 116 -9.08 -1.61 12.05
CA ASP A 116 -10.26 -0.80 12.40
C ASP A 116 -10.28 0.56 11.69
N GLY A 117 -9.18 0.94 11.04
CA GLY A 117 -9.06 2.12 10.21
C GLY A 117 -8.97 3.42 11.00
N ASP A 118 -8.59 3.35 12.28
CA ASP A 118 -8.52 4.50 13.16
C ASP A 118 -7.17 5.25 13.07
N THR A 119 -6.22 4.75 12.27
CA THR A 119 -4.85 5.23 12.04
C THR A 119 -3.90 5.10 13.23
N HIS A 120 -4.27 4.36 14.25
CA HIS A 120 -3.49 4.05 15.44
C HIS A 120 -3.34 2.53 15.61
N ASN A 121 -2.39 2.10 16.45
CA ASN A 121 -2.20 0.69 16.82
C ASN A 121 -2.15 -0.31 15.65
N TYR A 122 -1.67 0.14 14.48
CA TYR A 122 -1.43 -0.73 13.33
C TYR A 122 -0.34 -1.76 13.67
N MET A 123 -0.42 -2.91 13.02
CA MET A 123 0.53 -4.02 13.13
C MET A 123 1.35 -4.21 11.88
#